data_AF-A0A936ZT76-F1
#
_entry.id   AF-A0A936ZT76-F1
#
_cell.length_a   1.000
_cell.length_b   1.000
_cell.length_c   1.000
_cell.angle_alpha   90.00
_cell.angle_beta   90.00
_cell.angle_gamma   90.00
#
_symmetry.space_group_name_H-M   'P 1'
#
loop_
_entity.id
_entity.type
_entity.pdbx_description
1 polymer ?
#
loop_
_entity_poly.entity_id
_entity_poly.type
_entity_poly.pdbx_seq_one_letter_code
_entity_poly.pdbx_strand_id
1 'polypeptide(L)'
;MTKPKTTYAKSGDINIAYQVFGSGPIDLVYIPGWVSNIDLMWSCPELVNFFEELGKFARVILFDKRGTGLSDRVVEFATLEERMEDITAVMDAAGSEKAILFGHSEGGSVSALFSATYPDRVISLIAFGIFAKRRYSKEYPWAPTDEERQEVYDMIANDWGSGAMNLESLAPSKAQDKVFMEWLANYFRSGASPRAAMILTKMNTQVDIINILGSIKVPTLLLQRVDDIDVKIEEGRFIADRIPDSILIELEGNDHLFWAGDTQEVLEEIKSFVDTIEIASEPVYERKLYTFMIGHLKAAEAYQYTIRNLVKKFANKYKGTLVIDTRNTFTITFEGPSKAVYCSTELVEVVQSFNAQISIGIDIKECSVVDCICEETEDFAALVTNQSIPNQIILTQTVKNLVIGVDIDFTPNKTVFKTELGTSMLLFTATKKVKQETTVPNISQIKDPHQGSFLQQVIQNINNHLSNDYYGVTMLCREIGVSERQLQRKLKAITNKSPNQLISSIRLHKAKELIMSNQSTISEIAFQTGFSSPSYFSKCFKKEFAISPSDLVN
;
A
#
# COMPACT_ATOMS: atom_id res chain seq x y z
N MET A 1 32.81 -12.93 -5.35
CA MET A 1 31.71 -13.90 -5.13
C MET A 1 30.92 -14.03 -6.43
N THR A 2 30.50 -15.24 -6.79
CA THR A 2 29.61 -15.45 -7.94
C THR A 2 28.17 -15.06 -7.59
N LYS A 3 27.44 -14.42 -8.50
CA LYS A 3 26.02 -14.08 -8.31
C LYS A 3 25.23 -15.29 -7.77
N PRO A 4 24.52 -15.17 -6.64
CA PRO A 4 23.70 -16.24 -6.08
C PRO A 4 22.53 -16.61 -6.99
N LYS A 5 22.00 -17.82 -6.80
CA LYS A 5 20.82 -18.28 -7.53
C LYS A 5 19.58 -17.57 -7.01
N THR A 6 18.80 -16.98 -7.91
CA THR A 6 17.47 -16.42 -7.60
C THR A 6 16.44 -17.53 -7.39
N THR A 7 15.69 -17.41 -6.30
CA THR A 7 14.55 -18.26 -5.91
C THR A 7 13.33 -17.40 -5.60
N TYR A 8 12.18 -18.02 -5.36
CA TYR A 8 10.92 -17.31 -5.15
C TYR A 8 10.19 -17.81 -3.90
N ALA A 9 9.70 -16.88 -3.09
CA ALA A 9 8.82 -17.11 -1.95
C ALA A 9 7.38 -16.72 -2.32
N LYS A 10 6.39 -17.41 -1.78
CA LYS A 10 4.97 -17.09 -2.01
C LYS A 10 4.48 -16.16 -0.89
N SER A 11 4.03 -14.96 -1.26
CA SER A 11 3.43 -13.98 -0.35
C SER A 11 2.01 -13.69 -0.83
N GLY A 12 1.01 -14.25 -0.14
CA GLY A 12 -0.37 -14.26 -0.65
C GLY A 12 -0.46 -14.87 -2.06
N ASP A 13 -0.97 -14.11 -3.01
CA ASP A 13 -1.12 -14.55 -4.42
C ASP A 13 0.09 -14.21 -5.30
N ILE A 14 1.11 -13.54 -4.78
CA ILE A 14 2.28 -13.10 -5.55
C ILE A 14 3.56 -13.85 -5.19
N ASN A 15 4.54 -13.82 -6.10
CA ASN A 15 5.87 -14.37 -5.91
C ASN A 15 6.89 -13.26 -5.63
N ILE A 16 7.70 -13.45 -4.59
CA ILE A 16 8.77 -12.56 -4.17
C ILE A 16 10.12 -13.20 -4.50
N ALA A 17 10.88 -12.57 -5.40
CA ALA A 17 12.21 -13.02 -5.79
C ALA A 17 13.23 -12.71 -4.71
N TYR A 18 14.03 -13.70 -4.32
CA TYR A 18 15.08 -13.55 -3.32
C TYR A 18 16.32 -14.37 -3.65
N GLN A 19 17.41 -14.02 -3.00
CA GLN A 19 18.73 -14.65 -3.07
C GLN A 19 19.28 -14.81 -1.65
N VAL A 20 20.03 -15.89 -1.43
CA VAL A 20 20.71 -16.15 -0.16
C VAL A 20 22.20 -16.35 -0.43
N PHE A 21 23.06 -15.68 0.33
CA PHE A 21 24.51 -15.78 0.22
C PHE A 21 25.21 -15.47 1.55
N GLY A 22 26.53 -15.58 1.58
CA GLY A 22 27.30 -15.49 2.81
C GLY A 22 27.26 -16.77 3.63
N SER A 23 28.11 -16.84 4.63
CA SER A 23 28.29 -18.02 5.48
C SER A 23 28.41 -17.67 6.97
N GLY A 24 28.05 -16.44 7.33
CA GLY A 24 28.03 -16.03 8.73
C GLY A 24 26.97 -16.76 9.56
N PRO A 25 27.14 -16.79 10.90
CA PRO A 25 26.26 -17.52 11.80
C PRO A 25 24.90 -16.83 12.04
N ILE A 26 24.78 -15.54 11.67
CA ILE A 26 23.59 -14.72 11.90
C ILE A 26 22.88 -14.49 10.58
N ASP A 27 21.56 -14.64 10.55
CA ASP A 27 20.75 -14.23 9.41
C ASP A 27 20.59 -12.72 9.38
N LEU A 28 20.79 -12.13 8.20
CA LEU A 28 20.51 -10.72 7.94
C LEU A 28 19.63 -10.62 6.71
N VAL A 29 18.44 -10.05 6.88
CA VAL A 29 17.54 -9.75 5.77
C VAL A 29 17.79 -8.31 5.34
N TYR A 30 18.18 -8.09 4.09
CA TYR A 30 18.30 -6.75 3.53
C TYR A 30 17.02 -6.37 2.77
N ILE A 31 16.40 -5.28 3.19
CA ILE A 31 15.18 -4.71 2.61
C ILE A 31 15.59 -3.48 1.78
N PRO A 32 15.56 -3.55 0.44
CA PRO A 32 15.99 -2.43 -0.39
C PRO A 32 15.07 -1.20 -0.27
N GLY A 33 15.60 -0.03 -0.61
CA GLY A 33 14.85 1.22 -0.73
C GLY A 33 13.94 1.28 -1.97
N TRP A 34 13.81 2.44 -2.58
CA TRP A 34 12.77 2.73 -3.60
C TRP A 34 12.51 1.66 -4.68
N VAL A 35 13.48 1.40 -5.56
CA VAL A 35 13.37 0.40 -6.64
C VAL A 35 14.60 -0.48 -6.60
N SER A 36 14.39 -1.80 -6.70
CA SER A 36 15.48 -2.77 -6.70
C SER A 36 15.42 -3.75 -7.86
N ASN A 37 16.58 -4.37 -8.12
CA ASN A 37 16.72 -5.54 -8.96
C ASN A 37 17.89 -6.39 -8.45
N ILE A 38 17.58 -7.48 -7.73
CA ILE A 38 18.59 -8.32 -7.07
C ILE A 38 19.59 -8.93 -8.04
N ASP A 39 19.25 -9.08 -9.32
CA ASP A 39 20.15 -9.61 -10.33
C ASP A 39 21.18 -8.57 -10.81
N LEU A 40 20.76 -7.31 -10.92
CA LEU A 40 21.63 -6.21 -11.36
C LEU A 40 22.47 -5.58 -10.25
N MET A 41 22.13 -5.80 -8.98
CA MET A 41 23.01 -5.40 -7.86
C MET A 41 24.42 -6.00 -8.02
N TRP A 42 24.52 -7.23 -8.52
CA TRP A 42 25.79 -7.94 -8.72
C TRP A 42 26.64 -7.42 -9.88
N SER A 43 26.19 -6.41 -10.61
CA SER A 43 26.99 -5.74 -11.65
C SER A 43 27.53 -4.37 -11.21
N CYS A 44 27.28 -3.94 -9.97
CA CYS A 44 27.91 -2.77 -9.36
C CYS A 44 29.05 -3.23 -8.44
N PRO A 45 30.32 -2.93 -8.75
CA PRO A 45 31.45 -3.35 -7.94
C PRO A 45 31.36 -2.94 -6.47
N GLU A 46 30.85 -1.74 -6.18
CA GLU A 46 30.69 -1.22 -4.82
C GLU A 46 29.68 -2.04 -4.00
N LEU A 47 28.53 -2.37 -4.58
CA LEU A 47 27.54 -3.25 -3.95
C LEU A 47 28.08 -4.67 -3.75
N VAL A 48 28.77 -5.22 -4.75
CA VAL A 48 29.36 -6.56 -4.65
C VAL A 48 30.38 -6.60 -3.53
N ASN A 49 31.26 -5.60 -3.41
CA ASN A 49 32.22 -5.51 -2.32
C ASN A 49 31.50 -5.42 -0.96
N PHE A 50 30.48 -4.57 -0.85
CA PHE A 50 29.70 -4.45 0.38
C PHE A 50 29.04 -5.78 0.78
N PHE A 51 28.41 -6.48 -0.17
CA PHE A 51 27.79 -7.79 0.05
C PHE A 51 28.80 -8.88 0.40
N GLU A 52 29.99 -8.85 -0.19
CA GLU A 52 31.06 -9.77 0.17
C GLU A 52 31.52 -9.58 1.60
N GLU A 53 31.74 -8.35 2.05
CA GLU A 53 32.13 -8.06 3.43
C GLU A 53 31.02 -8.40 4.42
N LEU A 54 29.77 -8.04 4.11
CA LEU A 54 28.60 -8.40 4.92
C LEU A 54 28.44 -9.93 5.02
N GLY A 55 28.62 -10.65 3.91
CA GLY A 55 28.51 -12.10 3.82
C GLY A 55 29.59 -12.89 4.58
N LYS A 56 30.68 -12.23 5.00
CA LYS A 56 31.72 -12.86 5.86
C LYS A 56 31.22 -13.10 7.28
N PHE A 57 30.31 -12.27 7.79
CA PHE A 57 29.81 -12.38 9.17
C PHE A 57 28.29 -12.58 9.27
N ALA A 58 27.54 -12.45 8.17
CA ALA A 58 26.12 -12.81 8.09
C ALA A 58 25.81 -13.80 6.95
N ARG A 59 24.73 -14.57 7.11
CA ARG A 59 24.00 -15.20 6.01
C ARG A 59 22.96 -14.18 5.53
N VAL A 60 23.22 -13.58 4.38
CA VAL A 60 22.43 -12.46 3.85
C VAL A 60 21.29 -13.00 2.99
N ILE A 61 20.08 -12.53 3.29
CA ILE A 61 18.84 -12.81 2.56
C ILE A 61 18.43 -11.49 1.90
N LEU A 62 18.59 -11.41 0.59
CA LEU A 62 18.31 -10.24 -0.24
C LEU A 62 17.08 -10.52 -1.11
N PHE A 63 16.13 -9.60 -1.19
CA PHE A 63 14.94 -9.79 -2.04
C PHE A 63 14.51 -8.52 -2.76
N ASP A 64 13.81 -8.69 -3.87
CA ASP A 64 13.09 -7.61 -4.53
C ASP A 64 11.71 -7.47 -3.87
N LYS A 65 11.39 -6.30 -3.32
CA LYS A 65 10.05 -6.04 -2.78
C LYS A 65 8.99 -6.26 -3.86
N ARG A 66 7.75 -6.57 -3.45
CA ARG A 66 6.61 -6.69 -4.38
C ARG A 66 6.55 -5.50 -5.34
N GLY A 67 6.33 -5.77 -6.63
CA GLY A 67 6.30 -4.73 -7.66
C GLY A 67 7.66 -4.31 -8.23
N THR A 68 8.78 -4.73 -7.62
CA THR A 68 10.15 -4.39 -8.06
C THR A 68 10.91 -5.59 -8.61
N GLY A 69 11.93 -5.30 -9.43
CA GLY A 69 12.90 -6.25 -9.95
C GLY A 69 12.30 -7.52 -10.55
N LEU A 70 12.68 -8.66 -9.98
CA LEU A 70 12.26 -9.99 -10.41
C LEU A 70 11.00 -10.51 -9.70
N SER A 71 10.47 -9.79 -8.72
CA SER A 71 9.21 -10.11 -8.06
C SER A 71 8.01 -9.78 -8.95
N ASP A 72 6.87 -10.42 -8.66
CA ASP A 72 5.64 -10.18 -9.42
C ASP A 72 5.26 -8.68 -9.38
N ARG A 73 4.76 -8.20 -10.52
CA ARG A 73 4.37 -6.81 -10.69
C ARG A 73 3.00 -6.58 -10.08
N VAL A 74 2.94 -5.68 -9.10
CA VAL A 74 1.67 -5.26 -8.48
C VAL A 74 1.08 -4.11 -9.30
N VAL A 75 -0.20 -4.21 -9.64
CA VAL A 75 -0.92 -3.18 -10.41
C VAL A 75 -1.66 -2.20 -9.49
N GLU A 76 -1.85 -2.57 -8.23
CA GLU A 76 -2.59 -1.82 -7.20
C GLU A 76 -1.67 -1.34 -6.06
N PHE A 77 -2.18 -0.46 -5.19
CA PHE A 77 -1.43 0.06 -4.05
C PHE A 77 -1.34 -1.01 -2.95
N ALA A 78 -0.12 -1.46 -2.64
CA ALA A 78 0.07 -2.37 -1.51
C ALA A 78 0.13 -1.62 -0.17
N THR A 79 -0.51 -2.16 0.85
CA THR A 79 -0.45 -1.59 2.21
C THR A 79 0.93 -1.82 2.83
N LEU A 80 1.24 -1.13 3.94
CA LEU A 80 2.47 -1.39 4.69
C LEU A 80 2.46 -2.81 5.29
N GLU A 81 1.29 -3.30 5.71
CA GLU A 81 1.12 -4.67 6.21
C GLU A 81 1.47 -5.71 5.15
N GLU A 82 0.95 -5.56 3.95
CA GLU A 82 1.29 -6.44 2.82
C GLU A 82 2.79 -6.45 2.52
N ARG A 83 3.46 -5.30 2.63
CA ARG A 83 4.93 -5.23 2.48
C ARG A 83 5.67 -5.94 3.60
N MET A 84 5.15 -5.95 4.82
CA MET A 84 5.71 -6.77 5.93
C MET A 84 5.51 -8.27 5.72
N GLU A 85 4.40 -8.68 5.11
CA GLU A 85 4.15 -10.09 4.78
C GLU A 85 5.20 -10.62 3.79
N ASP A 86 5.75 -9.78 2.91
CA ASP A 86 6.86 -10.19 2.02
C ASP A 86 8.11 -10.57 2.79
N ILE A 87 8.45 -9.79 3.83
CA ILE A 87 9.60 -10.09 4.70
C ILE A 87 9.39 -11.46 5.36
N THR A 88 8.21 -11.69 5.93
CA THR A 88 7.85 -12.98 6.55
C THR A 88 7.96 -14.13 5.56
N ALA A 89 7.36 -13.98 4.37
CA ALA A 89 7.35 -15.02 3.35
C ALA A 89 8.76 -15.38 2.87
N VAL A 90 9.64 -14.38 2.70
CA VAL A 90 11.03 -14.60 2.29
C VAL A 90 11.83 -15.25 3.42
N MET A 91 11.67 -14.79 4.66
CA MET A 91 12.31 -15.39 5.83
C MET A 91 11.92 -16.87 5.97
N ASP A 92 10.62 -17.18 5.91
CA ASP A 92 10.11 -18.55 6.04
C ASP A 92 10.62 -19.45 4.90
N ALA A 93 10.62 -18.95 3.65
CA ALA A 93 11.14 -19.68 2.49
C ALA A 93 12.66 -19.90 2.54
N ALA A 94 13.40 -19.00 3.18
CA ALA A 94 14.84 -19.12 3.42
C ALA A 94 15.18 -19.99 4.65
N GLY A 95 14.18 -20.38 5.45
CA GLY A 95 14.37 -21.08 6.72
C GLY A 95 15.02 -20.19 7.78
N SER A 96 14.66 -18.91 7.81
CA SER A 96 15.13 -17.91 8.79
C SER A 96 14.04 -17.66 9.83
N GLU A 97 14.26 -18.20 11.04
CA GLU A 97 13.34 -17.99 12.16
C GLU A 97 13.49 -16.58 12.74
N LYS A 98 14.72 -16.08 12.84
CA LYS A 98 15.03 -14.75 13.39
C LYS A 98 16.19 -14.14 12.63
N ALA A 99 16.13 -12.85 12.32
CA ALA A 99 17.18 -12.17 11.58
C ALA A 99 17.41 -10.73 12.05
N ILE A 100 18.59 -10.20 11.74
CA ILE A 100 18.83 -8.76 11.71
C ILE A 100 18.12 -8.21 10.46
N LEU A 101 17.34 -7.14 10.62
CA LEU A 101 16.79 -6.43 9.48
C LEU A 101 17.69 -5.27 9.12
N PHE A 102 18.21 -5.24 7.89
CA PHE A 102 18.92 -4.09 7.34
C PHE A 102 18.04 -3.39 6.31
N GLY A 103 17.43 -2.27 6.68
CA GLY A 103 16.53 -1.52 5.81
C GLY A 103 17.16 -0.24 5.26
N HIS A 104 17.06 -0.02 3.95
CA HIS A 104 17.52 1.22 3.31
C HIS A 104 16.32 2.09 2.92
N SER A 105 16.33 3.39 3.24
CA SER A 105 15.29 4.33 2.84
C SER A 105 13.90 3.85 3.29
N GLU A 106 12.91 3.79 2.39
CA GLU A 106 11.58 3.21 2.66
C GLU A 106 11.65 1.75 3.17
N GLY A 107 12.64 0.97 2.72
CA GLY A 107 12.87 -0.38 3.25
C GLY A 107 13.16 -0.37 4.75
N GLY A 108 13.81 0.68 5.24
CA GLY A 108 13.95 0.98 6.67
C GLY A 108 12.62 1.25 7.35
N SER A 109 11.74 2.08 6.75
CA SER A 109 10.42 2.40 7.32
C SER A 109 9.53 1.16 7.45
N VAL A 110 9.56 0.26 6.47
CA VAL A 110 8.86 -1.03 6.53
C VAL A 110 9.48 -1.95 7.60
N SER A 111 10.82 -1.99 7.68
CA SER A 111 11.54 -2.78 8.69
C SER A 111 11.28 -2.30 10.12
N ALA A 112 11.10 -1.00 10.32
CA ALA A 112 10.73 -0.39 11.61
C ALA A 112 9.35 -0.87 12.07
N LEU A 113 8.35 -0.84 11.18
CA LEU A 113 7.02 -1.38 11.48
C LEU A 113 7.08 -2.89 11.76
N PHE A 114 7.82 -3.65 10.94
CA PHE A 114 8.01 -5.09 11.15
C PHE A 114 8.62 -5.39 12.53
N SER A 115 9.62 -4.62 12.94
CA SER A 115 10.30 -4.79 14.22
C SER A 115 9.40 -4.49 15.42
N ALA A 116 8.44 -3.57 15.29
CA ALA A 116 7.45 -3.29 16.32
C ALA A 116 6.34 -4.36 16.39
N THR A 117 5.99 -4.96 15.25
CA THR A 117 4.91 -5.96 15.16
C THR A 117 5.39 -7.37 15.47
N TYR A 118 6.58 -7.75 15.02
CA TYR A 118 7.16 -9.10 15.13
C TYR A 118 8.52 -9.08 15.82
N PRO A 119 8.65 -8.55 17.06
CA PRO A 119 9.95 -8.46 17.73
C PRO A 119 10.57 -9.85 17.96
N ASP A 120 9.77 -10.91 18.11
CA ASP A 120 10.24 -12.29 18.23
C ASP A 120 10.98 -12.79 16.96
N ARG A 121 10.69 -12.20 15.80
CA ARG A 121 11.31 -12.51 14.49
C ARG A 121 12.53 -11.64 14.18
N VAL A 122 12.85 -10.64 15.02
CA VAL A 122 13.90 -9.65 14.75
C VAL A 122 14.97 -9.68 15.84
N ILE A 123 16.22 -9.89 15.44
CA ILE A 123 17.39 -9.81 16.32
C ILE A 123 17.68 -8.34 16.65
N SER A 124 17.75 -7.51 15.62
CA SER A 124 17.96 -6.07 15.70
C SER A 124 17.50 -5.39 14.40
N LEU A 125 17.30 -4.08 14.48
CA LEU A 125 17.01 -3.22 13.33
C LEU A 125 18.25 -2.39 13.00
N ILE A 126 18.74 -2.48 11.78
CA ILE A 126 19.73 -1.59 11.20
C ILE A 126 19.05 -0.81 10.08
N ALA A 127 19.11 0.51 10.10
CA ALA A 127 18.53 1.34 9.06
C ALA A 127 19.53 2.35 8.50
N PHE A 128 19.55 2.52 7.18
CA PHE A 128 20.34 3.55 6.52
C PHE A 128 19.44 4.57 5.81
N GLY A 129 19.59 5.86 6.12
CA GLY A 129 18.86 6.95 5.46
C GLY A 129 17.34 6.79 5.51
N ILE A 130 16.79 6.44 6.67
CA ILE A 130 15.36 6.15 6.90
C ILE A 130 14.57 7.44 7.17
N PHE A 131 13.32 7.48 6.71
CA PHE A 131 12.35 8.52 7.06
C PHE A 131 11.14 7.93 7.81
N ALA A 132 10.57 8.68 8.74
CA ALA A 132 9.36 8.29 9.46
C ALA A 132 8.09 8.66 8.69
N LYS A 133 8.18 9.71 7.86
CA LYS A 133 7.06 10.27 7.10
C LYS A 133 7.61 10.96 5.85
N ARG A 134 6.88 10.91 4.74
CA ARG A 134 7.35 11.48 3.46
C ARG A 134 6.49 12.63 2.93
N ARG A 135 5.71 13.25 3.82
CA ARG A 135 4.95 14.47 3.56
C ARG A 135 5.12 15.43 4.71
N TYR A 136 5.36 16.70 4.37
CA TYR A 136 5.46 17.79 5.32
C TYR A 136 4.29 17.78 6.32
N SER A 137 4.64 18.01 7.58
CA SER A 137 3.67 18.33 8.63
C SER A 137 4.36 19.17 9.69
N LYS A 138 3.58 19.87 10.53
CA LYS A 138 4.16 20.71 11.60
C LYS A 138 5.01 19.91 12.60
N GLU A 139 4.66 18.64 12.83
CA GLU A 139 5.39 17.72 13.70
C GLU A 139 6.63 17.11 13.03
N TYR A 140 6.70 17.14 11.70
CA TYR A 140 7.76 16.53 10.90
C TYR A 140 8.08 17.44 9.70
N PRO A 141 8.72 18.61 9.95
CA PRO A 141 8.83 19.70 8.99
C PRO A 141 9.91 19.49 7.92
N TRP A 142 10.74 18.45 8.06
CA TRP A 142 11.83 18.15 7.13
C TRP A 142 11.40 17.28 5.96
N ALA A 143 10.25 16.61 6.08
CA ALA A 143 9.70 15.86 4.97
C ALA A 143 9.30 16.78 3.82
N PRO A 144 9.38 16.29 2.56
CA PRO A 144 9.03 17.08 1.39
C PRO A 144 7.59 17.58 1.41
N THR A 145 7.38 18.76 0.85
CA THR A 145 6.07 19.33 0.53
C THR A 145 5.36 18.53 -0.57
N ASP A 146 4.05 18.73 -0.73
CA ASP A 146 3.29 18.07 -1.80
C ASP A 146 3.78 18.53 -3.18
N GLU A 147 4.25 19.78 -3.30
CA GLU A 147 4.87 20.34 -4.49
C GLU A 147 6.19 19.63 -4.83
N GLU A 148 7.12 19.48 -3.87
CA GLU A 148 8.38 18.74 -4.09
C GLU A 148 8.13 17.26 -4.42
N ARG A 149 7.09 16.65 -3.83
CA ARG A 149 6.67 15.28 -4.23
C ARG A 149 6.13 15.24 -5.65
N GLN A 150 5.42 16.29 -6.09
CA GLN A 150 4.92 16.40 -7.45
C GLN A 150 6.07 16.47 -8.47
N GLU A 151 7.17 17.16 -8.15
CA GLU A 151 8.37 17.20 -9.00
C GLU A 151 8.96 15.80 -9.22
N VAL A 152 9.01 14.96 -8.17
CA VAL A 152 9.44 13.56 -8.30
C VAL A 152 8.49 12.76 -9.18
N TYR A 153 7.17 12.98 -9.07
CA TYR A 153 6.20 12.33 -9.95
C TYR A 153 6.36 12.76 -11.40
N ASP A 154 6.60 14.05 -11.65
CA ASP A 154 6.78 14.59 -12.99
C ASP A 154 8.08 14.07 -13.61
N MET A 155 9.16 13.96 -12.83
CA MET A 155 10.40 13.30 -13.25
C MET A 155 10.14 11.84 -13.66
N ILE A 156 9.39 11.07 -12.88
CA ILE A 156 9.05 9.68 -13.25
C ILE A 156 8.16 9.64 -14.51
N ALA A 157 7.23 10.57 -14.67
CA ALA A 157 6.32 10.59 -15.81
C ALA A 157 7.04 10.94 -17.12
N ASN A 158 8.00 11.86 -17.06
CA ASN A 158 8.61 12.47 -18.24
C ASN A 158 9.99 11.90 -18.56
N ASP A 159 10.75 11.49 -17.54
CA ASP A 159 12.18 11.18 -17.64
C ASP A 159 12.55 9.74 -17.24
N TRP A 160 11.58 8.90 -16.84
CA TRP A 160 11.81 7.48 -16.52
C TRP A 160 12.25 6.69 -17.76
N GLY A 161 13.56 6.59 -17.98
CA GLY A 161 14.05 6.15 -19.29
C GLY A 161 15.27 6.90 -19.77
N SER A 162 15.32 8.19 -19.46
CA SER A 162 16.33 9.13 -19.95
C SER A 162 17.52 9.20 -18.99
N GLY A 163 18.57 9.91 -19.39
CA GLY A 163 19.68 10.26 -18.50
C GLY A 163 19.34 11.40 -17.53
N ALA A 164 18.09 11.87 -17.47
CA ALA A 164 17.66 13.05 -16.73
C ALA A 164 16.83 12.70 -15.47
N MET A 165 16.97 11.50 -14.92
CA MET A 165 16.26 11.07 -13.70
C MET A 165 16.76 11.74 -12.40
N ASN A 166 17.61 12.78 -12.50
CA ASN A 166 18.25 13.47 -11.39
C ASN A 166 18.91 12.50 -10.38
N LEU A 167 19.55 11.44 -10.89
CA LEU A 167 20.13 10.37 -10.07
C LEU A 167 21.33 10.84 -9.24
N GLU A 168 21.98 11.91 -9.69
CA GLU A 168 23.04 12.60 -8.97
C GLU A 168 22.59 13.08 -7.60
N SER A 169 21.29 13.33 -7.38
CA SER A 169 20.77 13.67 -6.06
C SER A 169 20.82 12.51 -5.06
N LEU A 170 20.79 11.26 -5.55
CA LEU A 170 20.87 10.06 -4.70
C LEU A 170 22.31 9.64 -4.41
N ALA A 171 23.24 9.95 -5.33
CA ALA A 171 24.65 9.65 -5.15
C ALA A 171 25.55 10.80 -5.67
N PRO A 172 25.59 11.96 -4.99
CA PRO A 172 26.36 13.12 -5.44
C PRO A 172 27.86 12.83 -5.60
N SER A 173 28.45 11.95 -4.78
CA SER A 173 29.88 11.60 -4.92
C SER A 173 30.19 10.88 -6.23
N LYS A 174 29.17 10.29 -6.86
CA LYS A 174 29.25 9.59 -8.15
C LYS A 174 28.73 10.41 -9.33
N ALA A 175 28.35 11.67 -9.14
CA ALA A 175 27.76 12.52 -10.19
C ALA A 175 28.61 12.61 -11.47
N GLN A 176 29.94 12.54 -11.36
CA GLN A 176 30.86 12.60 -12.50
C GLN A 176 31.26 11.21 -13.04
N ASP A 177 30.85 10.12 -12.36
CA ASP A 177 31.10 8.75 -12.78
C ASP A 177 29.99 8.29 -13.74
N LYS A 178 30.25 8.48 -15.04
CA LYS A 178 29.29 8.13 -16.09
C LYS A 178 28.94 6.64 -16.11
N VAL A 179 29.90 5.76 -15.79
CA VAL A 179 29.66 4.31 -15.80
C VAL A 179 28.72 3.94 -14.66
N PHE A 180 28.96 4.47 -13.46
CA PHE A 180 28.07 4.28 -12.32
C PHE A 180 26.68 4.86 -12.59
N MET A 181 26.58 6.07 -13.14
CA MET A 181 25.29 6.71 -13.40
C MET A 181 24.48 5.99 -14.50
N GLU A 182 25.14 5.50 -15.55
CA GLU A 182 24.50 4.64 -16.56
C GLU A 182 24.03 3.31 -15.96
N TRP A 183 24.84 2.69 -15.09
CA TRP A 183 24.43 1.49 -14.36
C TRP A 183 23.23 1.76 -13.45
N LEU A 184 23.25 2.83 -12.65
CA LEU A 184 22.18 3.18 -11.71
C LEU A 184 20.86 3.44 -12.45
N ALA A 185 20.93 4.12 -13.60
CA ALA A 185 19.78 4.31 -14.47
C ALA A 185 19.23 2.99 -15.02
N ASN A 186 20.10 2.08 -15.45
CA ASN A 186 19.71 0.74 -15.90
C ASN A 186 19.11 -0.11 -14.77
N TYR A 187 19.69 -0.02 -13.58
CA TYR A 187 19.24 -0.70 -12.37
C TYR A 187 17.80 -0.32 -12.03
N PHE A 188 17.47 0.98 -11.95
CA PHE A 188 16.11 1.41 -11.68
C PHE A 188 15.12 1.07 -12.79
N ARG A 189 15.48 1.24 -14.07
CA ARG A 189 14.60 0.90 -15.20
C ARG A 189 14.31 -0.59 -15.32
N SER A 190 15.27 -1.43 -14.96
CA SER A 190 15.07 -2.88 -14.92
C SER A 190 14.31 -3.30 -13.67
N GLY A 191 14.42 -2.51 -12.60
CA GLY A 191 13.69 -2.69 -11.37
C GLY A 191 12.22 -2.29 -11.47
N ALA A 192 11.85 -1.26 -12.24
CA ALA A 192 10.46 -0.83 -12.41
C ALA A 192 10.20 -0.15 -13.76
N SER A 193 9.01 -0.40 -14.33
CA SER A 193 8.48 0.42 -15.43
C SER A 193 8.00 1.78 -14.90
N PRO A 194 7.83 2.83 -15.75
CA PRO A 194 7.41 4.16 -15.28
C PRO A 194 6.13 4.12 -14.43
N ARG A 195 5.15 3.31 -14.84
CA ARG A 195 3.90 3.15 -14.10
C ARG A 195 4.11 2.48 -12.74
N ALA A 196 4.96 1.44 -12.69
CA ALA A 196 5.27 0.75 -11.45
C ALA A 196 6.03 1.69 -10.49
N ALA A 197 7.03 2.42 -11.00
CA ALA A 197 7.78 3.42 -10.24
C ALA A 197 6.86 4.51 -9.68
N MET A 198 5.93 5.02 -10.49
CA MET A 198 4.93 6.00 -10.05
C MET A 198 4.06 5.47 -8.90
N ILE A 199 3.59 4.22 -8.98
CA ILE A 199 2.79 3.59 -7.92
C ILE A 199 3.64 3.46 -6.65
N LEU A 200 4.87 2.94 -6.75
CA LEU A 200 5.80 2.79 -5.63
C LEU A 200 6.13 4.13 -4.98
N THR A 201 6.42 5.16 -5.76
CA THR A 201 6.72 6.49 -5.24
C THR A 201 5.52 7.10 -4.52
N LYS A 202 4.31 6.94 -5.07
CA LYS A 202 3.07 7.39 -4.41
C LYS A 202 2.80 6.61 -3.13
N MET A 203 3.04 5.30 -3.13
CA MET A 203 2.98 4.45 -1.94
C MET A 203 3.94 4.97 -0.85
N ASN A 204 5.17 5.30 -1.23
CA ASN A 204 6.22 5.78 -0.32
C ASN A 204 5.89 7.17 0.21
N THR A 205 5.25 8.03 -0.59
CA THR A 205 4.74 9.34 -0.15
C THR A 205 3.69 9.23 0.95
N GLN A 206 2.98 8.12 1.04
CA GLN A 206 1.95 7.93 2.08
C GLN A 206 2.49 7.27 3.36
N VAL A 207 3.77 6.89 3.41
CA VAL A 207 4.37 6.30 4.61
C VAL A 207 4.30 7.30 5.76
N ASP A 208 3.80 6.82 6.91
CA ASP A 208 3.77 7.54 8.17
C ASP A 208 3.83 6.52 9.31
N ILE A 209 5.01 6.38 9.92
CA ILE A 209 5.31 5.44 11.01
C ILE A 209 5.60 6.15 12.34
N ILE A 210 5.39 7.47 12.44
CA ILE A 210 5.75 8.26 13.63
C ILE A 210 5.19 7.65 14.92
N ASN A 211 3.93 7.22 14.88
CA ASN A 211 3.21 6.72 16.06
C ASN A 211 3.64 5.32 16.52
N ILE A 212 4.42 4.58 15.72
CA ILE A 212 4.86 3.22 16.08
C ILE A 212 6.31 3.16 16.56
N LEU A 213 7.09 4.24 16.39
CA LEU A 213 8.53 4.25 16.70
C LEU A 213 8.81 3.87 18.16
N GLY A 214 7.99 4.36 19.10
CA GLY A 214 8.12 4.05 20.52
C GLY A 214 7.88 2.58 20.91
N SER A 215 7.26 1.80 20.02
CA SER A 215 6.96 0.38 20.22
C SER A 215 8.05 -0.54 19.66
N ILE A 216 9.10 0.01 19.02
CA ILE A 216 10.27 -0.77 18.61
C ILE A 216 11.12 -1.04 19.86
N LYS A 217 11.26 -2.31 20.23
CA LYS A 217 12.01 -2.75 21.42
C LYS A 217 13.28 -3.55 21.12
N VAL A 218 13.52 -3.85 19.84
CA VAL A 218 14.73 -4.53 19.41
C VAL A 218 15.90 -3.54 19.42
N PRO A 219 17.15 -3.98 19.69
CA PRO A 219 18.32 -3.15 19.50
C PRO A 219 18.29 -2.50 18.12
N THR A 220 18.51 -1.19 18.07
CA THR A 220 18.35 -0.42 16.83
C THR A 220 19.57 0.45 16.54
N LEU A 221 20.15 0.29 15.36
CA LEU A 221 21.19 1.14 14.80
C LEU A 221 20.62 1.95 13.62
N LEU A 222 20.75 3.25 13.68
CA LEU A 222 20.42 4.19 12.61
C LEU A 222 21.73 4.77 12.08
N LEU A 223 21.93 4.66 10.76
CA LEU A 223 23.07 5.19 10.03
C LEU A 223 22.56 6.24 9.06
N GLN A 224 23.12 7.44 9.09
CA GLN A 224 22.71 8.47 8.15
C GLN A 224 23.84 9.44 7.85
N ARG A 225 23.96 9.80 6.57
CA ARG A 225 24.90 10.85 6.16
C ARG A 225 24.34 12.23 6.48
N VAL A 226 25.16 13.09 7.06
CA VAL A 226 24.74 14.40 7.58
C VAL A 226 24.18 15.30 6.47
N ASP A 227 24.77 15.25 5.27
CA ASP A 227 24.37 16.10 4.14
C ASP A 227 23.50 15.36 3.11
N ASP A 228 22.83 14.26 3.49
CA ASP A 228 21.91 13.52 2.60
C ASP A 228 20.84 14.45 2.00
N ILE A 229 20.75 14.42 0.66
CA ILE A 229 19.87 15.31 -0.10
C ILE A 229 18.42 14.83 -0.06
N ASP A 230 18.18 13.51 -0.09
CA ASP A 230 16.83 12.95 -0.10
C ASP A 230 16.22 12.92 1.31
N VAL A 231 16.99 12.47 2.31
CA VAL A 231 16.52 12.34 3.70
C VAL A 231 17.39 13.17 4.62
N LYS A 232 16.80 14.18 5.27
CA LYS A 232 17.56 15.13 6.10
C LYS A 232 17.99 14.53 7.41
N ILE A 233 19.16 14.90 7.95
CA ILE A 233 19.69 14.33 9.19
C ILE A 233 18.75 14.48 10.38
N GLU A 234 17.95 15.55 10.40
CA GLU A 234 16.92 15.77 11.41
C GLU A 234 15.82 14.70 11.39
N GLU A 235 15.54 14.10 10.23
CA GLU A 235 14.63 12.95 10.12
C GLU A 235 15.17 11.75 10.92
N GLY A 236 16.47 11.47 10.82
CA GLY A 236 17.15 10.42 11.59
C GLY A 236 17.20 10.71 13.08
N ARG A 237 17.55 11.94 13.48
CA ARG A 237 17.54 12.38 14.89
C ARG A 237 16.15 12.25 15.52
N PHE A 238 15.11 12.65 14.81
CA PHE A 238 13.73 12.52 15.29
C PHE A 238 13.31 11.07 15.52
N ILE A 239 13.76 10.17 14.64
CA ILE A 239 13.51 8.73 14.78
C ILE A 239 14.27 8.18 15.98
N ALA A 240 15.55 8.52 16.11
CA ALA A 240 16.40 8.10 17.22
C ALA A 240 15.81 8.51 18.58
N ASP A 241 15.34 9.76 18.70
CA ASP A 241 14.71 10.29 19.91
C ASP A 241 13.43 9.53 20.32
N ARG A 242 12.82 8.77 19.40
CA ARG A 242 11.55 8.06 19.61
C ARG A 242 11.70 6.56 19.73
N ILE A 243 12.77 5.97 19.23
CA ILE A 243 13.06 4.55 19.40
C ILE A 243 13.89 4.39 20.68
N PRO A 244 13.35 3.75 21.73
CA PRO A 244 14.08 3.52 22.98
C PRO A 244 15.42 2.85 22.72
N ASP A 245 16.47 3.36 23.38
CA ASP A 245 17.83 2.80 23.36
C ASP A 245 18.43 2.63 21.94
N SER A 246 17.92 3.36 20.94
CA SER A 246 18.51 3.37 19.61
C SER A 246 19.84 4.14 19.57
N ILE A 247 20.72 3.72 18.67
CA ILE A 247 21.99 4.38 18.40
C ILE A 247 21.88 5.05 17.04
N LEU A 248 22.08 6.38 16.98
CA LEU A 248 22.25 7.11 15.73
C LEU A 248 23.73 7.40 15.50
N ILE A 249 24.26 6.94 14.37
CA ILE A 249 25.57 7.29 13.89
C ILE A 249 25.40 8.23 12.69
N GLU A 250 25.90 9.45 12.87
CA GLU A 250 25.95 10.48 11.83
C GLU A 250 27.26 10.35 11.07
N LEU A 251 27.16 10.01 9.78
CA LEU A 251 28.29 9.75 8.90
C LEU A 251 28.59 10.97 8.04
N GLU A 252 29.85 11.17 7.66
CA GLU A 252 30.20 12.24 6.71
C GLU A 252 29.68 11.94 5.29
N GLY A 253 29.35 12.98 4.53
CA GLY A 253 28.96 12.92 3.13
C GLY A 253 27.48 13.22 2.86
N ASN A 254 27.08 13.05 1.60
CA ASN A 254 25.77 13.48 1.07
C ASN A 254 25.05 12.44 0.20
N ASP A 255 25.64 11.25 0.03
CA ASP A 255 25.04 10.18 -0.74
C ASP A 255 23.92 9.48 0.05
N HIS A 256 22.74 9.35 -0.56
CA HIS A 256 21.64 8.57 -0.01
C HIS A 256 21.84 7.05 -0.16
N LEU A 257 22.65 6.62 -1.13
CA LEU A 257 22.97 5.21 -1.35
C LEU A 257 24.12 4.79 -0.42
N PHE A 258 23.89 3.82 0.47
CA PHE A 258 24.93 3.34 1.39
C PHE A 258 26.14 2.70 0.69
N TRP A 259 25.97 2.30 -0.58
CA TRP A 259 27.02 1.72 -1.42
C TRP A 259 27.74 2.76 -2.31
N ALA A 260 27.46 4.04 -2.13
CA ALA A 260 28.27 5.15 -2.67
C ALA A 260 29.00 5.84 -1.51
N GLY A 261 29.97 6.72 -1.79
CA GLY A 261 30.75 7.41 -0.76
C GLY A 261 31.67 6.49 0.05
N ASP A 262 31.88 6.80 1.34
CA ASP A 262 32.58 5.90 2.26
C ASP A 262 31.66 4.75 2.65
N THR A 263 31.94 3.58 2.10
CA THR A 263 31.19 2.33 2.37
C THR A 263 31.85 1.49 3.45
N GLN A 264 33.13 1.76 3.75
CA GLN A 264 33.89 1.02 4.74
C GLN A 264 33.43 1.41 6.15
N GLU A 265 33.26 2.70 6.40
CA GLU A 265 32.73 3.21 7.68
C GLU A 265 31.35 2.61 7.98
N VAL A 266 30.46 2.55 6.97
CA VAL A 266 29.14 1.92 7.10
C VAL A 266 29.25 0.44 7.52
N LEU A 267 30.15 -0.34 6.89
CA LEU A 267 30.36 -1.75 7.22
C LEU A 267 30.95 -1.92 8.62
N GLU A 268 31.89 -1.06 9.01
CA GLU A 268 32.53 -1.09 10.32
C GLU A 268 31.53 -0.83 11.45
N GLU A 269 30.65 0.17 11.27
CA GLU A 269 29.59 0.48 12.25
C GLU A 269 28.54 -0.63 12.33
N ILE A 270 28.11 -1.19 11.19
CA ILE A 270 27.22 -2.35 11.16
C ILE A 270 27.85 -3.51 11.92
N LYS A 271 29.10 -3.85 11.61
CA LYS A 271 29.79 -4.98 12.24
C LYS A 271 30.00 -4.75 13.73
N SER A 272 30.45 -3.56 14.12
CA SER A 272 30.64 -3.15 15.52
C SER A 272 29.35 -3.32 16.31
N PHE A 273 28.24 -2.83 15.78
CA PHE A 273 26.93 -3.00 16.39
C PHE A 273 26.53 -4.48 16.49
N VAL A 274 26.69 -5.27 15.41
CA VAL A 274 26.39 -6.71 15.42
C VAL A 274 27.20 -7.45 16.48
N ASP A 275 28.48 -7.10 16.66
CA ASP A 275 29.35 -7.70 17.67
C ASP A 275 28.91 -7.36 19.12
N THR A 276 28.16 -6.28 19.33
CA THR A 276 27.58 -5.93 20.65
C THR A 276 26.27 -6.66 20.97
N ILE A 277 25.62 -7.24 19.97
CA ILE A 277 24.34 -7.91 20.18
C ILE A 277 24.61 -9.23 20.91
N GLU A 278 24.27 -9.26 22.20
CA GLU A 278 24.07 -10.52 22.90
C GLU A 278 22.87 -11.22 22.25
N ILE A 279 23.13 -12.30 21.50
CA ILE A 279 22.08 -13.20 21.04
C ILE A 279 21.57 -13.93 22.29
N ALA A 280 20.69 -13.27 23.05
CA ALA A 280 20.01 -13.89 24.16
C ALA A 280 19.29 -15.14 23.64
N SER A 281 19.37 -16.23 24.40
CA SER A 281 18.76 -17.52 24.03
C SER A 281 17.26 -17.42 23.74
N GLU A 282 16.60 -16.38 24.25
CA GLU A 282 15.30 -15.85 23.83
C GLU A 282 15.07 -14.50 24.53
N PRO A 283 15.09 -13.33 23.85
CA PRO A 283 14.50 -12.15 24.44
C PRO A 283 12.98 -12.37 24.49
N VAL A 284 12.43 -12.54 25.69
CA VAL A 284 10.98 -12.58 25.90
C VAL A 284 10.48 -11.15 25.81
N TYR A 285 9.99 -10.74 24.64
CA TYR A 285 9.32 -9.46 24.53
C TYR A 285 7.99 -9.56 25.27
N GLU A 286 7.89 -8.87 26.42
CA GLU A 286 6.66 -8.90 27.22
C GLU A 286 5.49 -8.22 26.51
N ARG A 287 5.78 -7.34 25.52
CA ARG A 287 4.79 -6.53 24.81
C ARG A 287 5.10 -6.43 23.31
N LYS A 288 4.04 -6.28 22.50
CA LYS A 288 4.10 -6.00 21.05
C LYS A 288 2.90 -5.22 20.57
N LEU A 289 2.94 -4.73 19.32
CA LEU A 289 1.79 -4.10 18.68
C LEU A 289 0.72 -5.13 18.31
N TYR A 290 -0.52 -4.86 18.70
CA TYR A 290 -1.71 -5.57 18.29
C TYR A 290 -2.69 -4.62 17.60
N THR A 291 -3.34 -5.10 16.54
CA THR A 291 -4.52 -4.43 15.98
C THR A 291 -5.76 -5.02 16.63
N PHE A 292 -6.58 -4.18 17.24
CA PHE A 292 -7.86 -4.55 17.84
C PHE A 292 -9.02 -4.14 16.93
N MET A 293 -9.97 -5.06 16.71
CA MET A 293 -11.28 -4.80 16.14
C MET A 293 -12.33 -5.05 17.21
N ILE A 294 -12.97 -3.99 17.69
CA ILE A 294 -13.97 -4.04 18.74
C ILE A 294 -15.34 -3.81 18.12
N GLY A 295 -16.26 -4.76 18.29
CA GLY A 295 -17.60 -4.67 17.75
C GLY A 295 -18.66 -4.58 18.84
N HIS A 296 -19.68 -3.74 18.62
CA HIS A 296 -20.89 -3.67 19.40
C HIS A 296 -22.12 -3.98 18.54
N LEU A 297 -22.80 -5.07 18.87
CA LEU A 297 -23.95 -5.63 18.15
C LEU A 297 -25.27 -5.24 18.82
N LYS A 298 -26.20 -4.74 18.00
CA LYS A 298 -27.61 -4.57 18.33
C LYS A 298 -28.45 -5.44 17.38
N ALA A 299 -28.87 -6.60 17.87
CA ALA A 299 -29.67 -7.57 17.13
C ALA A 299 -30.81 -8.13 17.98
N ALA A 300 -31.89 -8.56 17.35
CA ALA A 300 -32.94 -9.32 18.03
C ALA A 300 -32.40 -10.67 18.52
N GLU A 301 -32.95 -11.20 19.63
CA GLU A 301 -32.48 -12.45 20.24
C GLU A 301 -32.42 -13.63 19.26
N ALA A 302 -33.39 -13.69 18.33
CA ALA A 302 -33.47 -14.72 17.30
C ALA A 302 -32.24 -14.79 16.38
N TYR A 303 -31.54 -13.66 16.16
CA TYR A 303 -30.37 -13.59 15.27
C TYR A 303 -29.04 -13.51 16.02
N GLN A 304 -29.07 -13.36 17.35
CA GLN A 304 -27.88 -13.14 18.16
C GLN A 304 -26.88 -14.30 18.08
N TYR A 305 -27.38 -15.54 18.16
CA TYR A 305 -26.54 -16.74 18.01
C TYR A 305 -25.93 -16.86 16.61
N THR A 306 -26.72 -16.61 15.57
CA THR A 306 -26.29 -16.68 14.17
C THR A 306 -25.19 -15.66 13.87
N ILE A 307 -25.38 -14.40 14.30
CA ILE A 307 -24.41 -13.33 14.08
C ILE A 307 -23.11 -13.59 14.85
N ARG A 308 -23.17 -14.12 16.08
CA ARG A 308 -21.94 -14.50 16.82
C ARG A 308 -21.16 -15.61 16.13
N ASN A 309 -21.84 -16.60 15.55
CA ASN A 309 -21.17 -17.61 14.73
C ASN A 309 -20.55 -17.02 13.47
N LEU A 310 -21.16 -15.99 12.88
CA LEU A 310 -20.56 -15.24 11.77
C LEU A 310 -19.30 -14.49 12.22
N VAL A 311 -19.32 -13.78 13.36
CA VAL A 311 -18.13 -13.12 13.92
C VAL A 311 -16.95 -14.09 14.03
N LYS A 312 -17.17 -15.30 14.55
CA LYS A 312 -16.14 -16.35 14.64
C LYS A 312 -15.61 -16.80 13.27
N LYS A 313 -16.51 -17.00 12.30
CA LYS A 313 -16.12 -17.36 10.93
C LYS A 313 -15.30 -16.26 10.27
N PHE A 314 -15.66 -15.00 10.49
CA PHE A 314 -14.96 -13.83 9.95
C PHE A 314 -13.59 -13.66 10.60
N ALA A 315 -13.49 -13.79 11.93
CA ALA A 315 -12.19 -13.81 12.63
C ALA A 315 -11.27 -14.86 11.99
N ASN A 316 -11.72 -16.10 11.84
CA ASN A 316 -10.93 -17.17 11.22
C ASN A 316 -10.58 -16.88 9.74
N LYS A 317 -11.53 -16.38 8.94
CA LYS A 317 -11.32 -16.03 7.52
C LYS A 317 -10.16 -15.04 7.36
N TYR A 318 -10.08 -14.06 8.25
CA TYR A 318 -9.07 -13.00 8.23
C TYR A 318 -7.89 -13.26 9.19
N LYS A 319 -7.71 -14.51 9.65
CA LYS A 319 -6.63 -14.91 10.57
C LYS A 319 -6.58 -14.07 11.86
N GLY A 320 -7.73 -13.60 12.34
CA GLY A 320 -7.87 -12.91 13.61
C GLY A 320 -8.20 -13.86 14.76
N THR A 321 -7.83 -13.47 15.98
CA THR A 321 -8.11 -14.23 17.21
C THR A 321 -9.20 -13.53 18.01
N LEU A 322 -10.30 -14.22 18.29
CA LEU A 322 -11.38 -13.70 19.12
C LEU A 322 -11.00 -13.79 20.60
N VAL A 323 -10.81 -12.64 21.25
CA VAL A 323 -10.34 -12.55 22.65
C VAL A 323 -11.45 -12.20 23.63
N ILE A 324 -12.45 -11.43 23.20
CA ILE A 324 -13.67 -11.14 23.97
C ILE A 324 -14.88 -11.52 23.13
N ASP A 325 -15.84 -12.24 23.71
CA ASP A 325 -17.05 -12.71 23.03
C ASP A 325 -18.25 -12.74 23.97
N THR A 326 -18.83 -11.56 24.20
CA THR A 326 -20.01 -11.39 25.06
C THR A 326 -21.31 -11.45 24.25
N ARG A 327 -22.44 -11.11 24.89
CA ARG A 327 -23.75 -11.06 24.24
C ARG A 327 -23.81 -9.99 23.14
N ASN A 328 -23.33 -8.78 23.44
CA ASN A 328 -23.45 -7.61 22.54
C ASN A 328 -22.09 -7.06 22.12
N THR A 329 -20.98 -7.47 22.75
CA THR A 329 -19.65 -6.96 22.43
C THR A 329 -18.70 -8.08 22.10
N PHE A 330 -17.74 -7.80 21.23
CA PHE A 330 -16.65 -8.70 20.95
C PHE A 330 -15.38 -7.91 20.62
N THR A 331 -14.23 -8.54 20.85
CA THR A 331 -12.92 -8.00 20.47
C THR A 331 -12.14 -9.08 19.75
N ILE A 332 -11.64 -8.76 18.56
CA ILE A 332 -10.78 -9.62 17.75
C ILE A 332 -9.43 -8.93 17.59
N THR A 333 -8.35 -9.68 17.78
CA THR A 333 -6.99 -9.21 17.51
C THR A 333 -6.52 -9.66 16.14
N PHE A 334 -5.74 -8.82 15.47
CA PHE A 334 -5.11 -9.08 14.18
C PHE A 334 -3.63 -8.67 14.24
N GLU A 335 -2.80 -9.36 13.46
CA GLU A 335 -1.38 -9.01 13.27
C GLU A 335 -1.20 -7.72 12.48
N GLY A 336 -2.24 -7.25 11.78
CA GLY A 336 -2.21 -5.95 11.14
C GLY A 336 -3.59 -5.36 10.80
N PRO A 337 -3.62 -4.05 10.51
CA PRO A 337 -4.85 -3.28 10.44
C PRO A 337 -5.65 -3.47 9.14
N SER A 338 -5.03 -3.86 8.04
CA SER A 338 -5.75 -4.08 6.77
C SER A 338 -6.73 -5.23 6.92
N LYS A 339 -6.32 -6.33 7.57
CA LYS A 339 -7.20 -7.48 7.86
C LYS A 339 -8.39 -7.10 8.73
N ALA A 340 -8.16 -6.32 9.79
CA ALA A 340 -9.22 -5.83 10.67
C ALA A 340 -10.24 -4.97 9.89
N VAL A 341 -9.74 -4.08 9.03
CA VAL A 341 -10.58 -3.20 8.22
C VAL A 341 -11.41 -3.99 7.18
N TYR A 342 -10.81 -4.93 6.46
CA TYR A 342 -11.55 -5.79 5.52
C TYR A 342 -12.58 -6.67 6.23
N CYS A 343 -12.18 -7.29 7.35
CA CYS A 343 -13.09 -8.06 8.20
C CYS A 343 -14.28 -7.19 8.66
N SER A 344 -14.02 -5.95 9.08
CA SER A 344 -15.05 -5.02 9.54
C SER A 344 -16.04 -4.67 8.42
N THR A 345 -15.54 -4.29 7.25
CA THR A 345 -16.40 -3.88 6.11
C THR A 345 -17.33 -4.99 5.65
N GLU A 346 -16.81 -6.21 5.46
CA GLU A 346 -17.66 -7.34 5.07
C GLU A 346 -18.61 -7.77 6.20
N LEU A 347 -18.18 -7.73 7.46
CA LEU A 347 -19.03 -8.09 8.59
C LEU A 347 -20.22 -7.13 8.72
N VAL A 348 -20.01 -5.83 8.56
CA VAL A 348 -21.10 -4.83 8.55
C VAL A 348 -22.13 -5.16 7.46
N GLU A 349 -21.69 -5.42 6.23
CA GLU A 349 -22.58 -5.77 5.10
C GLU A 349 -23.43 -7.01 5.41
N VAL A 350 -22.80 -8.06 5.96
CA VAL A 350 -23.50 -9.31 6.30
C VAL A 350 -24.47 -9.10 7.46
N VAL A 351 -24.08 -8.40 8.54
CA VAL A 351 -24.97 -8.16 9.69
C VAL A 351 -26.20 -7.34 9.30
N GLN A 352 -26.04 -6.36 8.41
CA GLN A 352 -27.16 -5.56 7.89
C GLN A 352 -28.22 -6.43 7.18
N SER A 353 -27.81 -7.50 6.50
CA SER A 353 -28.73 -8.43 5.83
C SER A 353 -29.67 -9.18 6.80
N PHE A 354 -29.35 -9.21 8.09
CA PHE A 354 -30.18 -9.80 9.15
C PHE A 354 -31.08 -8.76 9.85
N ASN A 355 -31.22 -7.54 9.31
CA ASN A 355 -31.88 -6.41 9.98
C ASN A 355 -31.29 -6.10 11.37
N ALA A 356 -30.00 -6.38 11.55
CA ALA A 356 -29.26 -6.06 12.76
C ALA A 356 -28.31 -4.89 12.50
N GLN A 357 -27.86 -4.25 13.57
CA GLN A 357 -26.90 -3.15 13.52
C GLN A 357 -25.64 -3.54 14.24
N ILE A 358 -24.50 -3.16 13.68
CA ILE A 358 -23.20 -3.37 14.31
C ILE A 358 -22.36 -2.11 14.19
N SER A 359 -21.70 -1.72 15.26
CA SER A 359 -20.70 -0.66 15.21
C SER A 359 -19.33 -1.25 15.48
N ILE A 360 -18.31 -0.80 14.76
CA ILE A 360 -16.96 -1.35 14.89
C ILE A 360 -15.96 -0.22 15.12
N GLY A 361 -15.06 -0.40 16.07
CA GLY A 361 -13.86 0.40 16.25
C GLY A 361 -12.61 -0.40 15.92
N ILE A 362 -11.61 0.25 15.33
CA ILE A 362 -10.31 -0.35 15.07
C ILE A 362 -9.21 0.53 15.66
N ASP A 363 -8.31 -0.07 16.42
CA ASP A 363 -7.16 0.62 17.01
C ASP A 363 -5.91 -0.27 16.99
N ILE A 364 -4.73 0.34 17.15
CA ILE A 364 -3.45 -0.35 17.30
C ILE A 364 -2.84 0.06 18.62
N LYS A 365 -2.50 -0.93 19.44
CA LYS A 365 -1.97 -0.72 20.79
C LYS A 365 -0.84 -1.68 21.10
N GLU A 366 0.11 -1.19 21.89
CA GLU A 366 1.16 -2.01 22.47
C GLU A 366 0.60 -2.71 23.72
N CYS A 367 0.46 -4.03 23.67
CA CYS A 367 -0.12 -4.82 24.75
C CYS A 367 0.78 -6.00 25.13
N SER A 368 0.52 -6.61 26.29
CA SER A 368 1.29 -7.78 26.71
C SER A 368 1.06 -8.96 25.77
N VAL A 369 2.09 -9.79 25.59
CA VAL A 369 1.99 -11.05 24.84
C VAL A 369 1.15 -12.09 25.60
N VAL A 370 1.14 -12.04 26.93
CA VAL A 370 0.37 -12.98 27.78
C VAL A 370 -1.10 -12.56 27.90
N ASP A 371 -1.35 -11.27 28.10
CA ASP A 371 -2.70 -10.70 28.12
C ASP A 371 -2.75 -9.43 27.26
N CYS A 372 -3.37 -9.56 26.09
CA CYS A 372 -3.42 -8.48 25.12
C CYS A 372 -4.46 -7.41 25.46
N ILE A 373 -5.34 -7.61 26.45
CA ILE A 373 -6.33 -6.60 26.85
C ILE A 373 -5.69 -5.68 27.88
N CYS A 374 -5.62 -4.38 27.55
CA CYS A 374 -5.16 -3.33 28.46
C CYS A 374 -6.27 -2.29 28.69
N GLU A 375 -6.08 -1.44 29.70
CA GLU A 375 -7.00 -0.36 30.07
C GLU A 375 -7.39 0.53 28.88
N GLU A 376 -6.41 0.90 28.03
CA GLU A 376 -6.65 1.71 26.84
C GLU A 376 -7.54 1.00 25.80
N THR A 377 -7.49 -0.33 25.74
CA THR A 377 -8.37 -1.13 24.87
C THR A 377 -9.79 -1.13 25.41
N GLU A 378 -9.97 -1.14 26.73
CA GLU A 378 -11.27 -1.04 27.39
C GLU A 378 -11.90 0.35 27.21
N ASP A 379 -11.11 1.42 27.33
CA ASP A 379 -11.55 2.80 27.05
C ASP A 379 -12.05 2.93 25.61
N PHE A 380 -11.30 2.37 24.66
CA PHE A 380 -11.70 2.39 23.26
C PHE A 380 -12.95 1.54 23.02
N ALA A 381 -13.10 0.41 23.72
CA ALA A 381 -14.33 -0.39 23.67
C ALA A 381 -15.55 0.38 24.20
N ALA A 382 -15.38 1.16 25.27
CA ALA A 382 -16.42 2.01 25.83
C ALA A 382 -16.83 3.11 24.83
N LEU A 383 -15.86 3.73 24.15
CA LEU A 383 -16.13 4.68 23.06
C LEU A 383 -16.99 4.04 21.95
N VAL A 384 -16.57 2.85 21.45
CA VAL A 384 -17.30 2.13 20.39
C VAL A 384 -18.72 1.80 20.84
N THR A 385 -18.90 1.40 22.08
CA THR A 385 -20.21 1.01 22.62
C THR A 385 -21.15 2.23 22.78
N ASN A 386 -20.62 3.36 23.25
CA ASN A 386 -21.42 4.51 23.67
C ASN A 386 -21.61 5.60 22.61
N GLN A 387 -20.68 5.73 21.66
CA GLN A 387 -20.60 6.92 20.80
C GLN A 387 -20.61 6.63 19.30
N SER A 388 -20.71 5.37 18.90
CA SER A 388 -20.73 4.99 17.48
C SER A 388 -22.13 5.10 16.87
N ILE A 389 -22.18 5.57 15.63
CA ILE A 389 -23.39 5.53 14.79
C ILE A 389 -23.60 4.06 14.36
N PRO A 390 -24.85 3.56 14.28
CA PRO A 390 -25.09 2.21 13.76
C PRO A 390 -24.44 1.97 12.40
N ASN A 391 -23.80 0.81 12.24
CA ASN A 391 -23.12 0.41 11.00
C ASN A 391 -21.89 1.26 10.63
N GLN A 392 -21.38 2.04 11.58
CA GLN A 392 -20.17 2.81 11.41
C GLN A 392 -18.94 1.99 11.77
N ILE A 393 -17.90 2.14 10.96
CA ILE A 393 -16.54 1.69 11.28
C ILE A 393 -15.73 2.93 11.63
N ILE A 394 -15.31 3.05 12.88
CA ILE A 394 -14.41 4.11 13.34
C ILE A 394 -13.01 3.55 13.56
N LEU A 395 -11.98 4.36 13.32
CA LEU A 395 -10.60 3.96 13.55
C LEU A 395 -9.71 5.12 13.96
N THR A 396 -8.60 4.81 14.62
CA THR A 396 -7.62 5.82 15.03
C THR A 396 -6.74 6.28 13.88
N GLN A 397 -6.12 7.46 14.03
CA GLN A 397 -5.17 8.01 13.05
C GLN A 397 -4.04 7.03 12.70
N THR A 398 -3.54 6.27 13.69
CA THR A 398 -2.49 5.26 13.49
C THR A 398 -2.94 4.16 12.54
N VAL A 399 -4.15 3.62 12.74
CA VAL A 399 -4.75 2.63 11.81
C VAL A 399 -4.85 3.23 10.41
N LYS A 400 -5.39 4.46 10.27
CA LYS A 400 -5.56 5.14 8.97
C LYS A 400 -4.24 5.28 8.22
N ASN A 401 -3.14 5.53 8.92
CA ASN A 401 -1.82 5.71 8.32
C ASN A 401 -1.22 4.39 7.82
N LEU A 402 -1.54 3.27 8.45
CA LEU A 402 -0.98 1.96 8.11
C LEU A 402 -1.80 1.17 7.07
N VAL A 403 -3.09 1.49 6.90
CA VAL A 403 -3.97 0.83 5.90
C VAL A 403 -4.02 1.53 4.55
N ILE A 404 -3.14 2.50 4.28
CA ILE A 404 -3.17 3.21 3.00
C ILE A 404 -2.88 2.23 1.85
N GLY A 405 -3.77 2.21 0.85
CA GLY A 405 -3.73 1.28 -0.28
C GLY A 405 -4.99 0.40 -0.40
N VAL A 406 -5.80 0.32 0.67
CA VAL A 406 -7.09 -0.38 0.62
C VAL A 406 -8.15 0.39 -0.19
N ASP A 407 -9.14 -0.34 -0.69
CA ASP A 407 -10.33 0.19 -1.39
C ASP A 407 -11.34 0.86 -0.43
N ILE A 408 -10.87 1.76 0.45
CA ILE A 408 -11.66 2.38 1.53
C ILE A 408 -11.33 3.87 1.62
N ASP A 409 -12.36 4.67 1.81
CA ASP A 409 -12.28 6.11 2.06
C ASP A 409 -12.31 6.38 3.56
N PHE A 410 -11.49 7.35 3.99
CA PHE A 410 -11.41 7.77 5.39
C PHE A 410 -11.83 9.22 5.54
N THR A 411 -12.83 9.47 6.37
CA THR A 411 -13.31 10.83 6.66
C THR A 411 -13.07 11.18 8.13
N PRO A 412 -12.45 12.33 8.44
CA PRO A 412 -12.19 12.71 9.83
C PRO A 412 -13.51 12.93 10.57
N ASN A 413 -13.60 12.37 11.78
CA ASN A 413 -14.73 12.57 12.67
C ASN A 413 -14.56 13.89 13.44
N LYS A 414 -15.67 14.54 13.82
CA LYS A 414 -15.65 15.70 14.71
C LYS A 414 -15.35 15.30 16.16
N THR A 415 -15.59 14.03 16.51
CA THR A 415 -15.32 13.48 17.83
C THR A 415 -13.83 13.16 17.96
N VAL A 416 -13.25 13.60 19.07
CA VAL A 416 -11.87 13.29 19.47
C VAL A 416 -11.95 12.26 20.60
N PHE A 417 -11.26 11.13 20.44
CA PHE A 417 -11.12 10.17 21.54
C PHE A 417 -10.11 10.72 22.53
N LYS A 418 -10.53 10.90 23.78
CA LYS A 418 -9.64 11.27 24.87
C LYS A 418 -9.36 10.03 25.69
N THR A 419 -8.10 9.63 25.77
CA THR A 419 -7.67 8.63 26.74
C THR A 419 -7.73 9.23 28.15
N GLU A 420 -7.82 8.40 29.19
CA GLU A 420 -7.75 8.88 30.57
C GLU A 420 -6.42 9.58 30.89
N LEU A 421 -5.35 9.24 30.16
CA LEU A 421 -4.04 9.91 30.16
C LEU A 421 -4.06 11.32 29.53
N GLY A 422 -5.22 11.81 29.09
CA GLY A 422 -5.41 13.15 28.53
C GLY A 422 -5.02 13.29 27.06
N THR A 423 -4.61 12.20 26.40
CA THR A 423 -4.23 12.21 24.98
C THR A 423 -5.48 12.31 24.12
N SER A 424 -5.52 13.32 23.27
CA SER A 424 -6.62 13.55 22.32
C SER A 424 -6.26 13.00 20.95
N MET A 425 -7.00 12.01 20.47
CA MET A 425 -6.79 11.35 19.19
C MET A 425 -7.94 11.63 18.22
N LEU A 426 -7.59 12.02 16.99
CA LEU A 426 -8.56 12.16 15.91
C LEU A 426 -9.01 10.77 15.43
N LEU A 427 -10.32 10.59 15.29
CA LEU A 427 -10.93 9.38 14.75
C LEU A 427 -11.30 9.60 13.29
N PHE A 428 -11.32 8.52 12.53
CA PHE A 428 -11.77 8.50 11.14
C PHE A 428 -12.91 7.51 10.97
N THR A 429 -13.87 7.84 10.12
CA THR A 429 -14.86 6.88 9.65
C THR A 429 -14.34 6.23 8.38
N ALA A 430 -14.33 4.89 8.37
CA ALA A 430 -13.99 4.09 7.22
C ALA A 430 -15.25 3.72 6.45
N THR A 431 -15.28 4.04 5.16
CA THR A 431 -16.35 3.65 4.25
C THR A 431 -15.75 2.95 3.06
N LYS A 432 -16.23 1.75 2.73
CA LYS A 432 -15.82 1.06 1.50
C LYS A 432 -15.95 2.05 0.35
N LYS A 433 -14.91 2.19 -0.46
CA LYS A 433 -15.02 2.95 -1.70
C LYS A 433 -16.18 2.30 -2.43
N VAL A 434 -17.24 3.07 -2.64
CA VAL A 434 -18.22 2.67 -3.62
C VAL A 434 -17.39 2.57 -4.88
N LYS A 435 -17.16 1.35 -5.38
CA LYS A 435 -16.74 1.17 -6.76
C LYS A 435 -17.89 1.79 -7.55
N GLN A 436 -17.76 3.09 -7.80
CA GLN A 436 -18.33 3.70 -8.98
C GLN A 436 -17.84 2.75 -10.07
N GLU A 437 -18.77 1.99 -10.65
CA GLU A 437 -18.50 1.23 -11.87
C GLU A 437 -18.06 2.26 -12.92
N THR A 438 -16.77 2.61 -12.92
CA THR A 438 -16.15 3.65 -13.75
C THR A 438 -17.15 4.73 -14.17
N THR A 439 -17.64 5.51 -13.21
CA THR A 439 -18.28 6.77 -13.58
C THR A 439 -17.22 7.57 -14.31
N VAL A 440 -17.52 7.91 -15.57
CA VAL A 440 -16.83 8.93 -16.33
C VAL A 440 -16.52 10.10 -15.39
N PRO A 441 -15.26 10.57 -15.28
CA PRO A 441 -14.90 11.61 -14.32
C PRO A 441 -15.81 12.83 -14.46
N ASN A 442 -16.27 13.35 -13.33
CA ASN A 442 -17.01 14.61 -13.26
C ASN A 442 -16.03 15.77 -13.57
N ILE A 443 -16.04 16.26 -14.81
CA ILE A 443 -15.08 17.24 -15.37
C ILE A 443 -15.42 18.69 -14.98
N SER A 444 -16.16 18.91 -13.90
CA SER A 444 -16.54 20.28 -13.51
C SER A 444 -15.42 21.08 -12.82
N GLN A 445 -14.22 20.54 -12.58
CA GLN A 445 -13.14 21.26 -11.87
C GLN A 445 -11.70 20.94 -12.32
N ILE A 446 -11.39 21.00 -13.62
CA ILE A 446 -9.98 21.12 -14.08
C ILE A 446 -9.86 22.29 -15.05
N LYS A 447 -9.11 23.31 -14.60
CA LYS A 447 -8.65 24.45 -15.39
C LYS A 447 -7.26 24.13 -15.95
N ASP A 448 -7.17 23.64 -17.19
CA ASP A 448 -6.15 24.02 -18.20
C ASP A 448 -6.51 23.42 -19.60
N PRO A 449 -6.45 24.17 -20.73
CA PRO A 449 -7.37 24.01 -21.86
C PRO A 449 -7.02 23.05 -23.01
N HIS A 450 -5.95 22.23 -23.02
CA HIS A 450 -5.52 21.61 -24.30
C HIS A 450 -5.24 20.11 -24.43
N GLN A 451 -5.48 19.23 -23.43
CA GLN A 451 -5.38 17.77 -23.68
C GLN A 451 -6.49 16.89 -23.08
N GLY A 452 -7.39 17.41 -22.24
CA GLY A 452 -8.58 16.69 -21.76
C GLY A 452 -9.69 16.51 -22.82
N SER A 453 -9.62 17.19 -23.97
CA SER A 453 -10.80 17.44 -24.79
C SER A 453 -11.24 16.31 -25.72
N PHE A 454 -10.36 15.43 -26.20
CA PHE A 454 -10.73 14.50 -27.29
C PHE A 454 -11.67 13.36 -26.85
N LEU A 455 -11.29 12.59 -25.83
CA LEU A 455 -12.15 11.49 -25.36
C LEU A 455 -13.44 12.04 -24.73
N GLN A 456 -13.38 13.20 -24.07
CA GLN A 456 -14.54 13.87 -23.51
C GLN A 456 -15.50 14.31 -24.61
N GLN A 457 -15.01 14.90 -25.70
CA GLN A 457 -15.82 15.23 -26.88
C GLN A 457 -16.45 13.97 -27.49
N VAL A 458 -15.69 12.87 -27.60
CA VAL A 458 -16.24 11.59 -28.09
C VAL A 458 -17.39 11.10 -27.22
N ILE A 459 -17.17 11.03 -25.89
CA ILE A 459 -18.18 10.55 -24.94
C ILE A 459 -19.40 11.48 -24.93
N GLN A 460 -19.20 12.80 -24.98
CA GLN A 460 -20.29 13.77 -24.99
C GLN A 460 -21.16 13.64 -26.25
N ASN A 461 -20.55 13.49 -27.43
CA ASN A 461 -21.29 13.32 -28.67
C ASN A 461 -22.10 12.00 -28.69
N ILE A 462 -21.55 10.91 -28.14
CA ILE A 462 -22.27 9.65 -27.97
C ILE A 462 -23.44 9.83 -26.98
N ASN A 463 -23.21 10.48 -25.85
CA ASN A 463 -24.24 10.73 -24.83
C ASN A 463 -25.41 11.57 -25.36
N ASN A 464 -25.12 12.60 -26.16
CA ASN A 464 -26.14 13.46 -26.79
C ASN A 464 -27.05 12.69 -27.78
N HIS A 465 -26.62 11.53 -28.26
CA HIS A 465 -27.33 10.72 -29.26
C HIS A 465 -27.61 9.29 -28.78
N LEU A 466 -27.73 9.09 -27.46
CA LEU A 466 -27.92 7.76 -26.86
C LEU A 466 -29.10 6.99 -27.46
N SER A 467 -30.25 7.65 -27.63
CA SER A 467 -31.50 7.03 -28.12
C SER A 467 -31.58 6.88 -29.64
N ASN A 468 -30.62 7.44 -30.40
CA ASN A 468 -30.65 7.44 -31.86
C ASN A 468 -29.97 6.19 -32.43
N ASP A 469 -30.75 5.21 -32.90
CA ASP A 469 -30.25 3.96 -33.47
C ASP A 469 -29.46 4.13 -34.79
N TYR A 470 -29.63 5.25 -35.49
CA TYR A 470 -28.82 5.60 -36.68
C TYR A 470 -27.46 6.22 -36.34
N TYR A 471 -27.20 6.57 -35.07
CA TYR A 471 -25.94 7.16 -34.66
C TYR A 471 -24.82 6.11 -34.60
N GLY A 472 -23.81 6.27 -35.47
CA GLY A 472 -22.68 5.35 -35.63
C GLY A 472 -21.37 6.08 -35.95
N VAL A 473 -20.31 5.32 -36.26
CA VAL A 473 -18.93 5.85 -36.44
C VAL A 473 -18.86 7.00 -37.44
N THR A 474 -19.60 6.94 -38.54
CA THR A 474 -19.61 8.00 -39.57
C THR A 474 -20.12 9.34 -39.03
N MET A 475 -21.19 9.34 -38.23
CA MET A 475 -21.72 10.57 -37.61
C MET A 475 -20.77 11.10 -36.54
N LEU A 476 -20.23 10.20 -35.70
CA LEU A 476 -19.24 10.54 -34.68
C LEU A 476 -17.97 11.17 -35.28
N CYS A 477 -17.47 10.63 -36.39
CA CYS A 477 -16.33 11.21 -37.13
C CYS A 477 -16.63 12.62 -37.65
N ARG A 478 -17.83 12.84 -38.18
CA ARG A 478 -18.27 14.13 -38.71
C ARG A 478 -18.36 15.19 -37.61
N GLU A 479 -18.89 14.82 -36.44
CA GLU A 479 -19.07 15.72 -35.29
C GLU A 479 -17.76 16.07 -34.60
N ILE A 480 -16.80 15.13 -34.56
CA ILE A 480 -15.48 15.37 -33.97
C ILE A 480 -14.52 16.03 -34.97
N GLY A 481 -14.80 15.94 -36.28
CA GLY A 481 -13.94 16.49 -37.33
C GLY A 481 -12.67 15.68 -37.60
N VAL A 482 -12.74 14.34 -37.46
CA VAL A 482 -11.61 13.43 -37.70
C VAL A 482 -11.99 12.30 -38.64
N SER A 483 -11.00 11.79 -39.39
CA SER A 483 -11.20 10.59 -40.20
C SER A 483 -11.42 9.33 -39.34
N GLU A 484 -12.12 8.33 -39.86
CA GLU A 484 -12.39 7.07 -39.14
C GLU A 484 -11.11 6.36 -38.71
N ARG A 485 -10.07 6.34 -39.55
CA ARG A 485 -8.76 5.75 -39.21
C ARG A 485 -8.09 6.47 -38.04
N GLN A 486 -8.20 7.80 -37.97
CA GLN A 486 -7.66 8.58 -36.86
C GLN A 486 -8.46 8.35 -35.58
N LEU A 487 -9.80 8.30 -35.66
CA LEU A 487 -10.68 8.00 -34.54
C LEU A 487 -10.37 6.61 -33.97
N GLN A 488 -10.26 5.59 -34.83
CA GLN A 488 -9.93 4.23 -34.42
C GLN A 488 -8.56 4.13 -33.77
N ARG A 489 -7.53 4.78 -34.33
CA ARG A 489 -6.18 4.78 -33.75
C ARG A 489 -6.15 5.46 -32.38
N LYS A 490 -6.78 6.64 -32.26
CA LYS A 490 -6.82 7.40 -31.00
C LYS A 490 -7.63 6.66 -29.93
N LEU A 491 -8.81 6.14 -30.26
CA LEU A 491 -9.63 5.41 -29.30
C LEU A 491 -8.98 4.09 -28.89
N LYS A 492 -8.39 3.32 -29.82
CA LYS A 492 -7.68 2.09 -29.44
C LYS A 492 -6.49 2.37 -28.52
N ALA A 493 -5.76 3.46 -28.74
CA ALA A 493 -4.65 3.85 -27.87
C ALA A 493 -5.10 4.26 -26.46
N ILE A 494 -6.27 4.90 -26.34
CA ILE A 494 -6.76 5.45 -25.06
C ILE A 494 -7.64 4.46 -24.29
N THR A 495 -8.57 3.78 -24.97
CA THR A 495 -9.62 2.95 -24.35
C THR A 495 -9.48 1.47 -24.65
N ASN A 496 -8.52 1.09 -25.51
CA ASN A 496 -8.38 -0.26 -26.06
C ASN A 496 -9.67 -0.80 -26.76
N LYS A 497 -10.61 0.09 -27.12
CA LYS A 497 -11.86 -0.24 -27.82
C LYS A 497 -11.90 0.44 -29.20
N SER A 498 -12.51 -0.22 -30.18
CA SER A 498 -12.87 0.42 -31.46
C SER A 498 -14.04 1.41 -31.26
N PRO A 499 -14.27 2.36 -32.20
CA PRO A 499 -15.36 3.32 -32.09
C PRO A 499 -16.74 2.66 -31.90
N ASN A 500 -17.03 1.59 -32.66
CA ASN A 500 -18.28 0.83 -32.52
C ASN A 500 -18.43 0.14 -31.15
N GLN A 501 -17.34 -0.40 -30.62
CA GLN A 501 -17.34 -1.01 -29.28
C GLN A 501 -17.56 0.05 -28.21
N LEU A 502 -16.98 1.25 -28.37
CA LEU A 502 -17.17 2.34 -27.42
C LEU A 502 -18.62 2.86 -27.41
N ILE A 503 -19.21 3.09 -28.59
CA ILE A 503 -20.63 3.49 -28.71
C ILE A 503 -21.53 2.46 -28.04
N SER A 504 -21.33 1.17 -28.36
CA SER A 504 -22.13 0.08 -27.80
C SER A 504 -21.95 -0.02 -26.28
N SER A 505 -20.72 0.08 -25.79
CA SER A 505 -20.41 0.01 -24.35
C SER A 505 -21.10 1.14 -23.57
N ILE A 506 -21.01 2.39 -24.04
CA ILE A 506 -21.67 3.53 -23.39
C ILE A 506 -23.20 3.35 -23.34
N ARG A 507 -23.81 2.89 -24.44
CA ARG A 507 -25.25 2.59 -24.48
C ARG A 507 -25.64 1.48 -23.50
N LEU A 508 -24.85 0.41 -23.41
CA LEU A 508 -25.11 -0.71 -22.50
C LEU A 508 -24.97 -0.33 -21.03
N HIS A 509 -23.98 0.49 -20.67
CA HIS A 509 -23.86 1.01 -19.31
C HIS A 509 -25.07 1.87 -18.93
N LYS A 510 -25.54 2.74 -19.83
CA LYS A 510 -26.78 3.50 -19.59
C LYS A 510 -28.00 2.59 -19.46
N ALA A 511 -28.08 1.54 -20.27
CA ALA A 511 -29.17 0.58 -20.18
C ALA A 511 -29.16 -0.18 -18.85
N LYS A 512 -27.99 -0.55 -18.32
CA LYS A 512 -27.85 -1.20 -17.02
C LYS A 512 -28.38 -0.32 -15.89
N GLU A 513 -28.06 0.98 -15.89
CA GLU A 513 -28.61 1.94 -14.93
C GLU A 513 -30.15 1.99 -14.99
N LEU A 514 -30.72 2.01 -16.20
CA LEU A 514 -32.17 2.04 -16.40
C LEU A 514 -32.87 0.73 -15.97
N ILE A 515 -32.20 -0.42 -16.12
CA ILE A 515 -32.72 -1.71 -15.65
C ILE A 515 -32.75 -1.73 -14.13
N MET A 516 -31.67 -1.28 -13.47
CA MET A 516 -31.56 -1.27 -12.01
C MET A 516 -32.51 -0.26 -11.33
N SER A 517 -32.94 0.79 -12.02
CA SER A 517 -33.94 1.74 -11.50
C SER A 517 -35.39 1.23 -11.60
N ASN A 518 -35.63 0.13 -12.32
CA ASN A 518 -36.90 -0.58 -12.47
C ASN A 518 -38.08 0.26 -13.00
N GLN A 519 -37.81 1.19 -13.93
CA GLN A 519 -38.81 2.14 -14.46
C GLN A 519 -39.34 1.82 -15.87
N SER A 520 -38.76 0.85 -16.58
CA SER A 520 -39.14 0.49 -17.96
C SER A 520 -38.81 -0.99 -18.23
N THR A 521 -39.47 -1.60 -19.20
CA THR A 521 -39.19 -2.98 -19.61
C THR A 521 -37.84 -3.07 -20.34
N ILE A 522 -37.19 -4.25 -20.32
CA ILE A 522 -35.92 -4.50 -21.03
C ILE A 522 -36.02 -4.11 -22.52
N SER A 523 -37.17 -4.39 -23.14
CA SER A 523 -37.42 -4.04 -24.55
C SER A 523 -37.47 -2.53 -24.77
N GLU A 524 -38.12 -1.77 -23.88
CA GLU A 524 -38.16 -0.31 -23.95
C GLU A 524 -36.79 0.31 -23.70
N ILE A 525 -36.03 -0.21 -22.73
CA ILE A 525 -34.68 0.25 -22.39
C ILE A 525 -33.73 0.03 -23.56
N ALA A 526 -33.85 -1.08 -24.28
CA ALA A 526 -33.06 -1.34 -25.50
C ALA A 526 -33.27 -0.22 -26.55
N PHE A 527 -34.52 0.18 -26.79
CA PHE A 527 -34.82 1.27 -27.73
C PHE A 527 -34.41 2.65 -27.18
N GLN A 528 -34.64 2.93 -25.89
CA GLN A 528 -34.24 4.18 -25.23
C GLN A 528 -32.73 4.42 -25.27
N THR A 529 -31.94 3.35 -25.36
CA THR A 529 -30.48 3.41 -25.46
C THR A 529 -29.96 3.18 -26.89
N GLY A 530 -30.83 3.30 -27.90
CA GLY A 530 -30.44 3.36 -29.31
C GLY A 530 -30.04 2.01 -29.91
N PHE A 531 -30.55 0.89 -29.38
CA PHE A 531 -30.46 -0.40 -30.05
C PHE A 531 -31.68 -0.62 -30.95
N SER A 532 -31.43 -1.10 -32.17
CA SER A 532 -32.48 -1.37 -33.16
C SER A 532 -33.31 -2.63 -32.88
N SER A 533 -32.86 -3.51 -31.97
CA SER A 533 -33.65 -4.65 -31.51
C SER A 533 -33.29 -5.12 -30.09
N PRO A 534 -34.27 -5.51 -29.26
CA PRO A 534 -34.03 -6.08 -27.92
C PRO A 534 -33.20 -7.37 -27.92
N SER A 535 -33.29 -8.18 -28.97
CA SER A 535 -32.50 -9.41 -29.11
C SER A 535 -31.01 -9.11 -29.32
N TYR A 536 -30.69 -8.12 -30.17
CA TYR A 536 -29.30 -7.67 -30.36
C TYR A 536 -28.75 -7.01 -29.10
N PHE A 537 -29.56 -6.14 -28.46
CA PHE A 537 -29.25 -5.55 -27.17
C PHE A 537 -28.86 -6.60 -26.13
N SER A 538 -29.70 -7.63 -25.93
CA SER A 538 -29.46 -8.67 -24.91
C SER A 538 -28.17 -9.45 -25.15
N LYS A 539 -27.84 -9.73 -26.43
CA LYS A 539 -26.58 -10.40 -26.79
C LYS A 539 -25.36 -9.52 -26.50
N CYS A 540 -25.44 -8.24 -26.81
CA CYS A 540 -24.39 -7.26 -26.53
C CYS A 540 -24.22 -7.03 -25.02
N PHE A 541 -25.33 -6.94 -24.28
CA PHE A 541 -25.36 -6.79 -22.83
C PHE A 541 -24.68 -7.97 -22.12
N LYS A 542 -25.05 -9.20 -22.50
CA LYS A 542 -24.42 -10.41 -21.96
C LYS A 542 -22.93 -10.51 -22.27
N LYS A 543 -22.52 -10.01 -23.45
CA LYS A 543 -21.10 -9.97 -23.82
C LYS A 543 -20.30 -8.96 -23.00
N GLU A 544 -20.88 -7.80 -22.69
CA GLU A 544 -20.21 -6.73 -21.94
C GLU A 544 -20.17 -7.03 -20.43
N PHE A 545 -21.26 -7.55 -19.85
CA PHE A 545 -21.42 -7.70 -18.40
C PHE A 545 -21.37 -9.15 -17.89
N ALA A 546 -21.20 -10.13 -18.77
CA ALA A 546 -21.24 -11.56 -18.46
C ALA A 546 -22.56 -12.08 -17.84
N ILE A 547 -23.61 -11.25 -17.80
CA ILE A 547 -24.95 -11.55 -17.27
C ILE A 547 -26.04 -11.10 -18.24
N SER A 548 -27.21 -11.74 -18.22
CA SER A 548 -28.33 -11.36 -19.08
C SER A 548 -29.06 -10.13 -18.50
N PRO A 549 -29.66 -9.25 -19.33
CA PRO A 549 -30.44 -8.12 -18.81
C PRO A 549 -31.56 -8.54 -17.84
N SER A 550 -32.15 -9.73 -18.05
CA SER A 550 -33.18 -10.31 -17.17
C SER A 550 -32.67 -10.67 -15.79
N ASP A 551 -31.37 -10.95 -15.64
CA ASP A 551 -30.77 -11.35 -14.36
C ASP A 551 -30.64 -10.15 -13.41
N LEU A 552 -30.87 -8.93 -13.92
CA LEU A 552 -30.85 -7.68 -13.18
C LEU A 552 -32.25 -7.14 -12.85
N VAL A 553 -33.30 -7.81 -13.33
CA VAL A 553 -34.69 -7.48 -13.00
C VAL A 553 -35.08 -8.33 -11.80
N ASN A 554 -35.38 -7.68 -10.66
CA ASN A 554 -35.84 -8.35 -9.43
C ASN A 554 -37.18 -9.06 -9.62
#